data_AF-A0A815ADT9-F1
#
_entry.id   AF-A0A815ADT9-F1
#
_cell.length_a   1.000
_cell.length_b   1.000
_cell.length_c   1.000
_cell.angle_alpha   90.00
_cell.angle_beta   90.00
_cell.angle_gamma   90.00
#
_symmetry.space_group_name_H-M   'P 1'
#
loop_
_entity.id
_entity.type
_entity.pdbx_description
1 polymer ?
#
loop_
_entity_poly.entity_id
_entity_poly.type
_entity_poly.pdbx_seq_one_letter_code
_entity_poly.pdbx_strand_id
1 'polypeptide(L)'
;QLYLELTEQFVESLNNVCIPFGMKLEYPEMIQLQNDRPETYMGVLKNKVQRNTDLAVCMLPNNRKDRYDALKKYLCLDVPVPSQMVLSKTVAKRGQLMSVATKIGIQINAKLGGEIWSVTIPSKTMIIIGLDTYKDSKQRNSRVSAFVASTNPTCTRFYSRIIYENTPEQLFNGIVECMHVTNQNWFDFYLISQCARQGTVAPTHYNVVWNSTNLKAEHFQRLTFKLCHLYYNWPGTIRIPAVCQYAFKLAFLVSQSLHEDFDYSLADKLFYL
;
A
#
# COMPACT_ATOMS: atom_id res chain seq x y z
N GLN A 1 -1.19 -15.53 -28.72
CA GLN A 1 -1.04 -16.93 -28.29
C GLN A 1 -0.06 -17.05 -27.12
N LEU A 2 1.25 -16.81 -27.29
CA LEU A 2 2.23 -16.91 -26.19
C LEU A 2 1.89 -16.09 -24.92
N TYR A 3 1.42 -14.85 -25.06
CA TYR A 3 1.04 -14.03 -23.90
C TYR A 3 -0.23 -14.53 -23.18
N LEU A 4 -1.14 -15.18 -23.91
CA LEU A 4 -2.35 -15.75 -23.33
C LEU A 4 -1.97 -16.96 -22.47
N GLU A 5 -1.20 -17.90 -23.03
CA GLU A 5 -0.69 -19.09 -22.32
C GLU A 5 0.10 -18.71 -21.05
N LEU A 6 0.99 -17.70 -21.14
CA LEU A 6 1.72 -17.20 -19.97
C LEU A 6 0.79 -16.63 -18.90
N THR A 7 -0.32 -16.00 -19.30
CA THR A 7 -1.27 -15.42 -18.35
C THR A 7 -2.13 -16.52 -17.72
N GLU A 8 -2.54 -17.53 -18.47
CA GLU A 8 -3.24 -18.71 -17.96
C GLU A 8 -2.39 -19.45 -16.93
N GLN A 9 -1.12 -19.74 -17.25
CA GLN A 9 -0.18 -20.34 -16.29
C GLN A 9 0.00 -19.50 -15.02
N PHE A 10 0.00 -18.17 -15.16
CA PHE A 10 0.05 -17.26 -14.03
C PHE A 10 -1.21 -17.34 -13.17
N VAL A 11 -2.40 -17.38 -13.78
CA VAL A 11 -3.69 -17.51 -13.07
C VAL A 11 -3.77 -18.84 -12.32
N GLU A 12 -3.35 -19.95 -12.95
CA GLU A 12 -3.28 -21.26 -12.29
C GLU A 12 -2.33 -21.23 -11.09
N SER A 13 -1.12 -20.69 -11.30
CA SER A 13 -0.12 -20.55 -10.23
C SER A 13 -0.65 -19.67 -9.08
N LEU A 14 -1.36 -18.59 -9.42
CA LEU A 14 -1.99 -17.69 -8.46
C LEU A 14 -3.05 -18.43 -7.64
N ASN A 15 -3.93 -19.21 -8.27
CA ASN A 15 -4.93 -19.98 -7.55
C ASN A 15 -4.29 -20.99 -6.58
N ASN A 16 -3.29 -21.74 -7.07
CA ASN A 16 -2.57 -22.73 -6.27
C ASN A 16 -1.90 -22.14 -5.02
N VAL A 17 -1.30 -20.95 -5.12
CA VAL A 17 -0.66 -20.30 -3.96
C VAL A 17 -1.65 -19.61 -3.04
N CYS A 18 -2.84 -19.23 -3.52
CA CYS A 18 -3.83 -18.51 -2.71
C CYS A 18 -4.67 -19.44 -1.81
N ILE A 19 -4.90 -20.68 -2.24
CA ILE A 19 -5.65 -21.69 -1.48
C ILE A 19 -5.07 -21.92 -0.08
N PRO A 20 -3.75 -22.12 0.13
CA PRO A 20 -3.15 -22.28 1.45
C PRO A 20 -3.35 -21.09 2.40
N PHE A 21 -3.54 -19.87 1.85
CA PHE A 21 -3.83 -18.68 2.64
C PHE A 21 -5.33 -18.50 2.92
N GLY A 22 -6.18 -19.46 2.53
CA GLY A 22 -7.63 -19.39 2.68
C GLY A 22 -8.33 -18.49 1.67
N MET A 23 -7.63 -18.06 0.61
CA MET A 23 -8.20 -17.24 -0.46
C MET A 23 -8.52 -18.11 -1.68
N LYS A 24 -9.81 -18.34 -1.93
CA LYS A 24 -10.27 -19.05 -3.13
C LYS A 24 -10.55 -18.05 -4.24
N LEU A 25 -9.80 -18.13 -5.32
CA LEU A 25 -10.02 -17.31 -6.50
C LEU A 25 -10.84 -18.11 -7.51
N GLU A 26 -11.96 -17.55 -7.94
CA GLU A 26 -12.67 -18.05 -9.12
C GLU A 26 -11.84 -17.77 -10.38
N TYR A 27 -12.04 -18.58 -11.42
CA TYR A 27 -11.35 -18.36 -12.67
C TYR A 27 -11.85 -17.04 -13.30
N PRO A 28 -10.96 -16.07 -13.58
CA PRO A 28 -11.37 -14.75 -14.04
C PRO A 28 -11.86 -14.77 -15.50
N GLU A 29 -12.65 -13.77 -15.89
CA GLU A 29 -12.92 -13.50 -17.30
C GLU A 29 -11.62 -13.02 -17.98
N MET A 30 -11.08 -13.84 -18.88
CA MET A 30 -9.84 -13.55 -19.59
C MET A 30 -10.13 -12.72 -20.85
N ILE A 31 -9.64 -11.48 -20.87
CA ILE A 31 -9.86 -10.55 -22.00
C ILE A 31 -8.54 -10.25 -22.70
N GLN A 32 -8.44 -10.68 -23.96
CA GLN A 32 -7.29 -10.37 -24.80
C GLN A 32 -7.46 -8.99 -25.47
N LEU A 33 -6.42 -8.16 -25.38
CA LEU A 33 -6.39 -6.84 -26.02
C LEU A 33 -5.76 -6.90 -27.41
N GLN A 34 -6.22 -6.04 -28.31
CA GLN A 34 -5.69 -5.93 -29.67
C GLN A 34 -4.32 -5.26 -29.72
N ASN A 35 -4.06 -4.33 -28.81
CA ASN A 35 -2.81 -3.60 -28.69
C ASN A 35 -2.60 -3.14 -27.24
N ASP A 36 -1.44 -2.55 -26.95
CA ASP A 36 -1.06 -2.14 -25.60
C ASP A 36 -1.30 -0.63 -25.30
N ARG A 37 -2.06 0.08 -26.13
CA ARG A 37 -2.31 1.51 -25.93
C ARG A 37 -3.26 1.76 -24.74
N PRO A 38 -3.07 2.83 -23.94
CA PRO A 38 -3.94 3.14 -22.81
C PRO A 38 -5.44 3.17 -23.18
N GLU A 39 -5.78 3.69 -24.36
CA GLU A 39 -7.16 3.81 -24.84
C GLU A 39 -7.83 2.44 -25.02
N THR A 40 -7.08 1.44 -25.46
CA THR A 40 -7.58 0.06 -25.64
C THR A 40 -7.92 -0.58 -24.30
N TYR A 41 -7.04 -0.44 -23.31
CA TYR A 41 -7.35 -0.91 -21.95
C TYR A 41 -8.57 -0.19 -21.38
N MET A 42 -8.62 1.14 -21.52
CA MET A 42 -9.71 1.96 -21.03
C MET A 42 -11.05 1.60 -21.67
N GLY A 43 -11.07 1.35 -22.99
CA GLY A 43 -12.29 0.91 -23.69
C GLY A 43 -12.82 -0.42 -23.15
N VAL A 44 -11.94 -1.37 -22.86
CA VAL A 44 -12.32 -2.65 -22.25
C VAL A 44 -12.77 -2.47 -20.81
N LEU A 45 -12.04 -1.73 -19.98
CA LEU A 45 -12.42 -1.48 -18.59
C LEU A 45 -13.79 -0.80 -18.49
N LYS A 46 -14.08 0.18 -19.35
CA LYS A 46 -15.39 0.87 -19.41
C LYS A 46 -16.54 -0.05 -19.80
N ASN A 47 -16.28 -1.08 -20.60
CA ASN A 47 -17.31 -2.01 -21.05
C ASN A 47 -17.53 -3.14 -20.03
N LYS A 48 -16.44 -3.66 -19.46
CA LYS A 48 -16.42 -4.93 -18.73
C LYS A 48 -16.34 -4.81 -17.22
N VAL A 49 -15.73 -3.73 -16.70
CA VAL A 49 -15.56 -3.54 -15.26
C VAL A 49 -16.67 -2.64 -14.74
N GLN A 50 -17.32 -3.13 -13.69
CA GLN A 50 -18.44 -2.47 -13.03
C GLN A 50 -18.13 -2.33 -11.53
N ARG A 51 -18.94 -1.54 -10.80
CA ARG A 51 -18.72 -1.34 -9.35
C ARG A 51 -18.88 -2.61 -8.51
N ASN A 52 -19.57 -3.64 -9.02
CA ASN A 52 -19.69 -4.95 -8.38
C ASN A 52 -18.56 -5.93 -8.77
N THR A 53 -17.59 -5.52 -9.59
CA THR A 53 -16.40 -6.32 -9.87
C THR A 53 -15.48 -6.31 -8.66
N ASP A 54 -15.09 -7.49 -8.16
CA ASP A 54 -14.25 -7.59 -6.96
C ASP A 54 -12.81 -7.10 -7.19
N LEU A 55 -12.23 -7.43 -8.35
CA LEU A 55 -10.84 -7.16 -8.68
C LEU A 55 -10.63 -7.04 -10.19
N ALA A 56 -9.76 -6.12 -10.61
CA ALA A 56 -9.23 -6.09 -11.97
C ALA A 56 -7.71 -6.38 -11.99
N VAL A 57 -7.28 -7.38 -12.76
CA VAL A 57 -5.86 -7.68 -12.98
C VAL A 57 -5.49 -7.25 -14.40
N CYS A 58 -4.57 -6.29 -14.53
CA CYS A 58 -4.11 -5.80 -15.83
C CYS A 58 -2.67 -6.25 -16.09
N MET A 59 -2.51 -7.10 -17.10
CA MET A 59 -1.20 -7.53 -17.60
C MET A 59 -0.60 -6.41 -18.46
N LEU A 60 0.59 -5.93 -18.11
CA LEU A 60 1.24 -4.80 -18.77
C LEU A 60 2.55 -5.24 -19.45
N PRO A 61 2.79 -4.95 -20.74
CA PRO A 61 4.02 -5.37 -21.41
C PRO A 61 5.28 -4.64 -20.92
N ASN A 62 5.14 -3.42 -20.41
CA ASN A 62 6.24 -2.57 -19.95
C ASN A 62 5.77 -1.61 -18.84
N ASN A 63 6.72 -0.88 -18.24
CA ASN A 63 6.50 0.06 -17.13
C ASN A 63 6.13 1.47 -17.58
N ARG A 64 5.43 1.61 -18.72
CA ARG A 64 4.95 2.90 -19.22
C ARG A 64 4.02 3.57 -18.20
N LYS A 65 4.44 4.74 -17.73
CA LYS A 65 3.77 5.47 -16.64
C LYS A 65 2.39 6.00 -17.05
N ASP A 66 2.26 6.54 -18.26
CA ASP A 66 1.01 7.06 -18.81
C ASP A 66 -0.11 6.00 -18.82
N ARG A 67 0.23 4.76 -19.20
CA ARG A 67 -0.70 3.63 -19.12
C ARG A 67 -1.09 3.32 -17.68
N TYR A 68 -0.11 3.17 -16.79
CA TYR A 68 -0.37 2.87 -15.38
C TYR A 68 -1.28 3.93 -14.74
N ASP A 69 -0.98 5.21 -14.96
CA ASP A 69 -1.72 6.33 -14.41
C ASP A 69 -3.16 6.36 -14.92
N ALA A 70 -3.38 6.20 -16.23
CA ALA A 70 -4.73 6.19 -16.81
C ALA A 70 -5.61 5.07 -16.20
N LEU A 71 -5.08 3.86 -16.08
CA LEU A 71 -5.82 2.73 -15.52
C LEU A 71 -6.08 2.90 -14.02
N LYS A 72 -5.08 3.34 -13.26
CA LYS A 72 -5.25 3.58 -11.83
C LYS A 72 -6.22 4.72 -11.56
N LYS A 73 -6.17 5.80 -12.34
CA LYS A 73 -7.11 6.92 -12.23
C LYS A 73 -8.55 6.42 -12.43
N TYR A 74 -8.82 5.71 -13.52
CA TYR A 74 -10.14 5.16 -13.78
C TYR A 74 -10.65 4.22 -12.67
N LEU A 75 -9.80 3.29 -12.23
CA LEU A 75 -10.18 2.26 -11.26
C LEU A 75 -10.21 2.74 -9.79
N CYS A 76 -9.69 3.94 -9.51
CA CYS A 76 -9.73 4.52 -8.16
C CYS A 76 -10.77 5.66 -8.04
N LEU A 77 -11.17 6.30 -9.14
CA LEU A 77 -12.10 7.44 -9.14
C LEU A 77 -13.44 7.12 -9.79
N ASP A 78 -13.43 6.66 -11.04
CA ASP A 78 -14.67 6.49 -11.81
C ASP A 78 -15.39 5.19 -11.41
N VAL A 79 -14.64 4.08 -11.39
CA VAL A 79 -15.13 2.73 -11.05
C VAL A 79 -14.23 2.14 -9.97
N PRO A 80 -14.55 2.36 -8.68
CA PRO A 80 -13.66 2.09 -7.55
C PRO A 80 -13.49 0.59 -7.27
N VAL A 81 -12.69 -0.05 -8.11
CA VAL A 81 -12.40 -1.48 -8.09
C VAL A 81 -10.91 -1.67 -7.79
N PRO A 82 -10.55 -2.41 -6.73
CA PRO A 82 -9.18 -2.74 -6.45
C PRO A 82 -8.50 -3.36 -7.68
N SER A 83 -7.26 -2.96 -7.94
CA SER A 83 -6.57 -3.34 -9.18
C SER A 83 -5.12 -3.74 -8.99
N GLN A 84 -4.72 -4.78 -9.71
CA GLN A 84 -3.37 -5.31 -9.72
C GLN A 84 -2.75 -5.16 -11.11
N MET A 85 -1.65 -4.39 -11.17
CA MET A 85 -0.87 -4.21 -12.39
C MET A 85 0.28 -5.21 -12.38
N VAL A 86 0.37 -6.07 -13.39
CA VAL A 86 1.38 -7.14 -13.45
C VAL A 86 2.19 -6.99 -14.74
N LEU A 87 3.50 -6.76 -14.60
CA LEU A 87 4.37 -6.70 -15.78
C LEU A 87 4.53 -8.10 -16.39
N SER A 88 4.30 -8.25 -17.69
CA SER A 88 4.43 -9.53 -18.39
C SER A 88 5.84 -10.13 -18.24
N LYS A 89 6.88 -9.28 -18.20
CA LYS A 89 8.26 -9.71 -17.95
C LYS A 89 8.48 -10.32 -16.56
N THR A 90 7.62 -10.02 -15.57
CA THR A 90 7.73 -10.56 -14.21
C THR A 90 7.23 -11.99 -14.17
N VAL A 91 6.13 -12.29 -14.85
CA VAL A 91 5.56 -13.66 -14.94
C VAL A 91 6.33 -14.54 -15.92
N ALA A 92 6.98 -13.96 -16.94
CA ALA A 92 7.79 -14.69 -17.90
C ALA A 92 9.14 -15.21 -17.34
N LYS A 93 9.50 -14.89 -16.09
CA LYS A 93 10.75 -15.36 -15.48
C LYS A 93 10.67 -16.84 -15.12
N ARG A 94 11.40 -17.66 -15.89
CA ARG A 94 11.51 -19.11 -15.66
C ARG A 94 11.94 -19.43 -14.22
N GLY A 95 11.27 -20.38 -13.59
CA GLY A 95 11.58 -20.87 -12.24
C GLY A 95 11.18 -19.94 -11.08
N GLN A 96 10.66 -18.74 -11.35
CA GLN A 96 10.26 -17.78 -10.29
C GLN A 96 8.74 -17.55 -10.20
N LEU A 97 7.96 -18.12 -11.12
CA LEU A 97 6.53 -17.86 -11.25
C LEU A 97 5.77 -18.09 -9.93
N MET A 98 6.05 -19.18 -9.21
CA MET A 98 5.39 -19.45 -7.93
C MET A 98 5.66 -18.37 -6.88
N SER A 99 6.92 -17.93 -6.71
CA SER A 99 7.26 -16.87 -5.76
C SER A 99 6.65 -15.51 -6.15
N VAL A 100 6.59 -15.22 -7.46
CA VAL A 100 5.93 -14.04 -8.00
C VAL A 100 4.42 -14.10 -7.71
N ALA A 101 3.78 -15.23 -8.03
CA ALA A 101 2.37 -15.46 -7.79
C ALA A 101 2.02 -15.35 -6.30
N THR A 102 2.84 -15.91 -5.40
CA THR A 102 2.62 -15.79 -3.95
C THR A 102 2.61 -14.33 -3.51
N LYS A 103 3.58 -13.53 -3.96
CA LYS A 103 3.65 -12.10 -3.61
C LYS A 103 2.46 -11.32 -4.17
N ILE A 104 2.07 -11.60 -5.41
CA ILE A 104 0.90 -10.96 -6.02
C ILE A 104 -0.40 -11.40 -5.32
N GLY A 105 -0.53 -12.66 -4.94
CA GLY A 105 -1.67 -13.18 -4.17
C GLY A 105 -1.82 -12.49 -2.81
N ILE A 106 -0.71 -12.29 -2.10
CA ILE A 106 -0.69 -11.49 -0.86
C ILE A 106 -1.16 -10.05 -1.10
N GLN A 107 -0.68 -9.41 -2.17
CA GLN A 107 -1.13 -8.05 -2.54
C GLN A 107 -2.63 -8.01 -2.87
N ILE A 108 -3.12 -8.96 -3.66
CA ILE A 108 -4.55 -9.06 -4.00
C ILE A 108 -5.39 -9.22 -2.74
N ASN A 109 -5.01 -10.12 -1.83
CA ASN A 109 -5.71 -10.32 -0.58
C ASN A 109 -5.78 -9.01 0.24
N ALA A 110 -4.65 -8.29 0.39
CA ALA A 110 -4.60 -7.01 1.08
C ALA A 110 -5.50 -5.94 0.43
N LYS A 111 -5.52 -5.89 -0.91
CA LYS A 111 -6.35 -4.97 -1.69
C LYS A 111 -7.84 -5.25 -1.58
N LEU A 112 -8.20 -6.49 -1.30
CA LEU A 112 -9.58 -6.91 -1.04
C LEU A 112 -9.99 -6.75 0.44
N GLY A 113 -9.10 -6.23 1.29
CA GLY A 113 -9.36 -6.01 2.72
C GLY A 113 -9.07 -7.22 3.61
N GLY A 114 -8.40 -8.25 3.07
CA GLY A 114 -8.01 -9.43 3.83
C GLY A 114 -6.85 -9.17 4.79
N GLU A 115 -6.74 -10.03 5.80
CA GLU A 115 -5.76 -9.96 6.89
C GLU A 115 -4.76 -11.10 6.74
N ILE A 116 -3.58 -10.84 6.18
CA ILE A 116 -2.64 -11.89 5.75
C ILE A 116 -1.85 -12.45 6.94
N TRP A 117 -1.39 -11.57 7.82
CA TRP A 117 -0.76 -11.94 9.09
C TRP A 117 -1.00 -10.86 10.15
N SER A 118 -0.77 -11.23 11.41
CA SER A 118 -0.86 -10.33 12.55
C SER A 118 0.31 -10.54 13.51
N VAL A 119 0.48 -9.60 14.44
CA VAL A 119 1.36 -9.75 15.59
C VAL A 119 0.56 -9.45 16.86
N THR A 120 0.96 -10.02 17.99
CA THR A 120 0.29 -9.72 19.26
C THR A 120 0.53 -8.26 19.67
N ILE A 121 -0.53 -7.46 19.71
CA ILE A 121 -0.52 -6.07 20.18
C ILE A 121 -0.96 -6.05 21.66
N PRO A 122 -0.25 -5.31 22.55
CA PRO A 122 -0.45 -5.39 24.00
C PRO A 122 -1.80 -4.87 24.51
N SER A 123 -2.55 -4.09 23.73
CA SER A 123 -3.87 -3.58 24.10
C SER A 123 -4.89 -3.81 23.00
N LYS A 124 -6.10 -4.22 23.38
CA LYS A 124 -7.21 -4.46 22.44
C LYS A 124 -7.95 -3.18 22.02
N THR A 125 -7.68 -2.04 22.66
CA THR A 125 -8.35 -0.76 22.41
C THR A 125 -7.46 0.27 21.75
N MET A 126 -6.24 -0.10 21.36
CA MET A 126 -5.26 0.80 20.79
C MET A 126 -5.54 1.04 19.30
N ILE A 127 -5.57 2.31 18.90
CA ILE A 127 -5.57 2.73 17.50
C ILE A 127 -4.18 3.26 17.17
N ILE A 128 -3.57 2.70 16.13
CA ILE A 128 -2.29 3.14 15.60
C ILE A 128 -2.55 3.93 14.32
N ILE A 129 -2.00 5.14 14.27
CA ILE A 129 -2.18 6.07 13.15
C ILE A 129 -0.82 6.36 12.52
N GLY A 130 -0.77 6.30 11.20
CA GLY A 130 0.35 6.74 10.38
C GLY A 130 -0.07 7.95 9.55
N LEU A 131 0.83 8.92 9.48
CA LEU A 131 0.70 10.11 8.66
C LEU A 131 1.95 10.24 7.79
N ASP A 132 1.78 10.62 6.54
CA ASP A 132 2.88 10.97 5.64
C ASP A 132 2.39 11.99 4.62
N THR A 133 3.30 12.80 4.06
CA THR A 133 2.98 13.83 3.08
C THR A 133 3.89 13.73 1.86
N TYR A 134 3.33 13.94 0.67
CA TYR A 134 4.07 13.85 -0.58
C TYR A 134 3.73 15.01 -1.51
N LYS A 135 4.74 15.59 -2.16
CA LYS A 135 4.56 16.68 -3.14
C LYS A 135 3.89 16.17 -4.41
N ASP A 136 2.82 16.83 -4.84
CA ASP A 136 2.15 16.49 -6.10
C ASP A 136 3.06 16.83 -7.29
N SER A 137 3.20 15.92 -8.25
CA SER A 137 4.07 16.12 -9.41
C SER A 137 3.43 16.90 -10.56
N LYS A 138 2.10 17.07 -10.58
CA LYS A 138 1.39 17.89 -11.58
C LYS A 138 0.92 19.22 -11.01
N GLN A 139 0.41 19.24 -9.78
CA GLN A 139 -0.13 20.44 -9.17
C GLN A 139 1.00 21.23 -8.45
N ARG A 140 1.39 22.36 -9.04
CA ARG A 140 2.44 23.21 -8.48
C ARG A 140 2.06 23.67 -7.06
N ASN A 141 3.01 23.53 -6.13
CA ASN A 141 2.87 23.90 -4.71
C ASN A 141 1.78 23.14 -3.93
N SER A 142 1.24 22.05 -4.48
CA SER A 142 0.29 21.19 -3.77
C SER A 142 1.02 20.02 -3.09
N ARG A 143 0.56 19.65 -1.90
CA ARG A 143 0.97 18.44 -1.18
C ARG A 143 -0.25 17.60 -0.87
N VAL A 144 -0.04 16.29 -0.82
CA VAL A 144 -1.05 15.33 -0.38
C VAL A 144 -0.57 14.74 0.93
N SER A 145 -1.35 14.96 1.98
CA SER A 145 -1.15 14.33 3.28
C SER A 145 -2.06 13.11 3.38
N ALA A 146 -1.48 11.93 3.60
CA ALA A 146 -2.21 10.69 3.77
C ALA A 146 -2.31 10.32 5.25
N PHE A 147 -3.48 9.85 5.62
CA PHE A 147 -3.81 9.31 6.93
C PHE A 147 -4.16 7.84 6.80
N VAL A 148 -3.56 7.00 7.65
CA VAL A 148 -3.89 5.58 7.74
C VAL A 148 -4.02 5.18 9.20
N ALA A 149 -5.17 4.67 9.61
CA ALA A 149 -5.43 4.24 10.98
C ALA A 149 -5.84 2.77 11.04
N SER A 150 -5.33 2.04 12.02
CA SER A 150 -5.80 0.68 12.32
C SER A 150 -7.24 0.72 12.84
N THR A 151 -8.09 -0.21 12.39
CA THR A 151 -9.51 -0.26 12.79
C THR A 151 -9.89 -1.48 13.63
N ASN A 152 -8.93 -2.36 13.91
CA ASN A 152 -9.15 -3.56 14.71
C ASN A 152 -8.01 -3.82 15.71
N PRO A 153 -8.26 -4.60 16.79
CA PRO A 153 -7.31 -4.85 17.87
C PRO A 153 -5.96 -5.45 17.43
N THR A 154 -5.95 -6.21 16.33
CA THR A 154 -4.74 -6.84 15.77
C THR A 154 -3.93 -5.90 14.88
N CYS A 155 -4.43 -4.67 14.62
CA CYS A 155 -3.81 -3.69 13.73
C CYS A 155 -3.57 -4.22 12.32
N THR A 156 -4.53 -4.97 11.78
CA THR A 156 -4.46 -5.64 10.47
C THR A 156 -5.48 -5.13 9.46
N ARG A 157 -6.51 -4.42 9.93
CA ARG A 157 -7.44 -3.65 9.09
C ARG A 157 -7.14 -2.18 9.21
N PHE A 158 -7.31 -1.46 8.10
CA PHE A 158 -6.93 -0.06 8.02
C PHE A 158 -8.02 0.77 7.37
N TYR A 159 -8.17 1.98 7.86
CA TYR A 159 -8.93 3.04 7.21
C TYR A 159 -7.96 4.10 6.71
N SER A 160 -8.20 4.61 5.51
CA SER A 160 -7.31 5.55 4.86
C SER A 160 -8.05 6.75 4.27
N ARG A 161 -7.40 7.92 4.37
CA ARG A 161 -7.87 9.20 3.81
C ARG A 161 -6.70 10.02 3.31
N ILE A 162 -6.99 10.98 2.46
CA ILE A 162 -6.04 12.02 2.08
C ILE A 162 -6.62 13.40 2.34
N ILE A 163 -5.73 14.38 2.41
CA ILE A 163 -6.06 15.80 2.43
C ILE A 163 -5.15 16.49 1.41
N TYR A 164 -5.75 17.27 0.52
CA TYR A 164 -5.04 18.17 -0.39
C TYR A 164 -4.69 19.47 0.33
N GLU A 165 -3.40 19.74 0.45
CA GLU A 165 -2.88 20.96 1.03
C GLU A 165 -2.42 21.88 -0.10
N ASN A 166 -3.24 22.88 -0.40
CA ASN A 166 -2.93 23.93 -1.37
C ASN A 166 -1.98 25.00 -0.80
N THR A 167 -1.84 25.03 0.53
CA THR A 167 -0.89 25.89 1.25
C THR A 167 0.16 25.01 1.95
N PRO A 168 1.46 25.14 1.62
CA PRO A 168 2.54 24.28 2.09
C PRO A 168 2.78 24.16 3.62
N GLU A 169 1.97 24.79 4.48
CA GLU A 169 2.43 25.31 5.78
C GLU A 169 1.56 25.00 7.01
N GLN A 170 0.36 24.41 6.93
CA GLN A 170 -0.52 24.45 8.12
C GLN A 170 -0.42 23.27 9.08
N LEU A 171 -0.45 22.01 8.61
CA LEU A 171 -0.59 20.89 9.54
C LEU A 171 0.77 20.40 10.08
N PHE A 172 1.70 20.09 9.17
CA PHE A 172 2.97 19.46 9.56
C PHE A 172 4.00 20.47 10.08
N ASN A 173 4.05 21.68 9.52
CA ASN A 173 4.92 22.74 10.06
C ASN A 173 4.48 23.16 11.46
N GLY A 174 3.17 23.23 11.75
CA GLY A 174 2.69 23.46 13.11
C GLY A 174 3.19 22.39 14.09
N ILE A 175 3.17 21.11 13.68
CA ILE A 175 3.74 20.01 14.48
C ILE A 175 5.27 20.19 14.66
N VAL A 176 6.00 20.52 13.60
CA VAL A 176 7.47 20.70 13.63
C VAL A 176 7.90 21.96 14.40
N GLU A 177 7.14 23.05 14.34
CA GLU A 177 7.39 24.26 15.11
C GLU A 177 7.13 24.02 16.60
N CYS A 178 6.05 23.30 16.95
CA CYS A 178 5.82 22.85 18.33
C CYS A 178 6.97 21.97 18.84
N MET A 179 7.58 21.17 17.96
CA MET A 179 8.76 20.37 18.28
C MET A 179 10.00 21.26 18.58
N HIS A 180 10.25 22.32 17.82
CA HIS A 180 11.42 23.18 18.04
C HIS A 180 11.38 24.02 19.32
N VAL A 181 10.20 24.41 19.79
CA VAL A 181 10.04 25.18 21.05
C VAL A 181 10.27 24.33 22.30
N THR A 182 10.27 23.00 22.17
CA THR A 182 10.20 22.09 23.30
C THR A 182 11.35 21.07 23.33
N ASN A 183 12.64 21.43 23.54
CA ASN A 183 13.53 20.34 24.02
C ASN A 183 14.78 20.66 24.85
N GLN A 184 14.77 20.14 26.08
CA GLN A 184 15.91 19.52 26.76
C GLN A 184 15.58 18.16 27.44
N ASN A 185 14.37 17.60 27.32
CA ASN A 185 13.92 16.43 28.11
C ASN A 185 13.03 15.39 27.36
N TRP A 186 13.03 15.32 26.03
CA TRP A 186 12.27 14.29 25.30
C TRP A 186 12.76 12.87 25.56
N PHE A 187 11.83 11.91 25.56
CA PHE A 187 12.16 10.49 25.43
C PHE A 187 12.29 10.14 23.96
N ASP A 188 13.50 9.82 23.53
CA ASP A 188 13.79 9.33 22.19
C ASP A 188 14.49 7.97 22.23
N PHE A 189 14.50 7.28 21.09
CA PHE A 189 15.22 6.03 20.94
C PHE A 189 15.56 5.76 19.47
N TYR A 190 16.62 4.99 19.26
CA TYR A 190 16.96 4.44 17.96
C TYR A 190 16.51 2.98 17.89
N LEU A 191 15.90 2.59 16.77
CA LEU A 191 15.50 1.21 16.53
C LEU A 191 15.99 0.74 15.16
N ILE A 192 16.67 -0.40 15.16
CA ILE A 192 17.03 -1.15 13.96
C ILE A 192 15.97 -2.23 13.79
N SER A 193 14.96 -1.97 12.97
CA SER A 193 13.88 -2.92 12.72
C SER A 193 14.17 -3.86 11.55
N GLN A 194 14.87 -3.39 10.52
CA GLN A 194 15.15 -4.13 9.29
C GLN A 194 16.50 -4.85 9.35
N CYS A 195 16.58 -6.02 8.72
CA CYS A 195 17.85 -6.71 8.46
C CYS A 195 18.31 -6.40 7.03
N ALA A 196 19.52 -5.88 6.84
CA ALA A 196 20.12 -5.74 5.50
C ALA A 196 20.81 -7.05 5.08
N ARG A 197 20.72 -7.41 3.79
CA ARG A 197 21.46 -8.54 3.21
C ARG A 197 22.90 -8.17 2.84
N GLN A 198 23.15 -6.89 2.59
CA GLN A 198 24.46 -6.33 2.24
C GLN A 198 24.55 -4.90 2.82
N GLY A 199 25.74 -4.53 3.32
CA GLY A 199 26.00 -3.21 3.91
C GLY A 199 25.56 -3.05 5.37
N THR A 200 25.68 -1.83 5.88
CA THR A 200 25.35 -1.47 7.27
C THR A 200 23.91 -0.94 7.36
N VAL A 201 23.15 -1.36 8.38
CA VAL A 201 21.80 -0.84 8.60
C VAL A 201 21.87 0.50 9.34
N ALA A 202 21.29 1.54 8.74
CA ALA A 202 21.06 2.80 9.43
C ALA A 202 19.85 2.67 10.38
N PRO A 203 19.99 2.99 11.68
CA PRO A 203 18.87 2.99 12.61
C PRO A 203 17.82 4.04 12.24
N THR A 204 16.59 3.83 12.70
CA THR A 204 15.53 4.85 12.64
C THR A 204 15.43 5.52 14.00
N HIS A 205 15.49 6.85 14.02
CA HIS A 205 15.30 7.67 15.22
C HIS A 205 13.81 7.90 15.45
N TYR A 206 13.33 7.57 16.64
CA TYR A 206 11.97 7.81 17.09
C TYR A 206 12.00 8.78 18.25
N ASN A 207 11.17 9.80 18.17
CA ASN A 207 11.11 10.85 19.16
C ASN A 207 9.67 10.95 19.70
N VAL A 208 9.50 10.71 20.99
CA VAL A 208 8.20 10.77 21.66
C VAL A 208 8.01 12.17 22.21
N VAL A 209 7.42 13.02 21.38
CA VAL A 209 7.20 14.45 21.66
C VAL A 209 6.06 14.70 22.65
N TRP A 210 5.13 13.75 22.77
CA TRP A 210 4.03 13.77 23.72
C TRP A 210 3.68 12.36 24.15
N ASN A 211 3.51 12.13 25.45
CA ASN A 211 3.07 10.86 25.99
C ASN A 211 2.15 11.08 27.20
N SER A 212 0.85 10.88 27.02
CA SER A 212 -0.13 10.82 28.11
C SER A 212 -0.47 9.38 28.53
N THR A 213 0.31 8.40 28.07
CA THR A 213 0.13 6.99 28.42
C THR A 213 1.03 6.62 29.59
N ASN A 214 0.62 5.60 30.37
CA ASN A 214 1.46 5.00 31.40
C ASN A 214 2.46 3.97 30.84
N LEU A 215 2.74 3.99 29.52
CA LEU A 215 3.69 3.07 28.90
C LEU A 215 5.12 3.50 29.21
N LYS A 216 5.93 2.53 29.64
CA LYS A 216 7.38 2.67 29.77
C LYS A 216 8.06 2.76 28.40
N ALA A 217 9.24 3.37 28.37
CA ALA A 217 10.13 3.44 27.21
C ALA A 217 10.28 2.11 26.44
N GLU A 218 10.55 1.02 27.16
CA GLU A 218 10.70 -0.33 26.58
C GLU A 218 9.43 -0.78 25.82
N HIS A 219 8.25 -0.45 26.34
CA HIS A 219 6.99 -0.81 25.69
C HIS A 219 6.79 -0.05 24.37
N PHE A 220 7.20 1.22 24.29
CA PHE A 220 7.21 1.97 23.03
C PHE A 220 8.13 1.30 22.00
N GLN A 221 9.37 0.97 22.40
CA GLN A 221 10.33 0.31 21.51
C GLN A 221 9.80 -1.02 20.96
N ARG A 222 9.25 -1.87 21.85
CA ARG A 222 8.67 -3.18 21.48
C ARG A 222 7.43 -3.04 20.62
N LEU A 223 6.55 -2.08 20.91
CA LEU A 223 5.38 -1.80 20.10
C LEU A 223 5.78 -1.31 18.70
N THR A 224 6.66 -0.32 18.61
CA THR A 224 7.18 0.19 17.33
C THR A 224 7.79 -0.94 16.49
N PHE A 225 8.62 -1.79 17.10
CA PHE A 225 9.19 -2.96 16.42
C PHE A 225 8.12 -3.93 15.91
N LYS A 226 7.09 -4.23 16.71
CA LYS A 226 5.95 -5.07 16.28
C LYS A 226 5.21 -4.46 15.08
N LEU A 227 4.96 -3.15 15.10
CA LEU A 227 4.29 -2.46 13.99
C LEU A 227 5.10 -2.49 12.70
N CYS A 228 6.44 -2.57 12.77
CA CYS A 228 7.31 -2.75 11.61
C CYS A 228 7.15 -4.12 10.91
N HIS A 229 6.46 -5.09 11.52
CA HIS A 229 6.19 -6.40 10.91
C HIS A 229 4.89 -6.42 10.10
N LEU A 230 4.02 -5.41 10.22
CA LEU A 230 2.66 -5.45 9.70
C LEU A 230 2.52 -4.90 8.27
N TYR A 231 3.62 -4.68 7.55
CA TYR A 231 3.56 -4.17 6.18
C TYR A 231 3.43 -5.32 5.17
N TYR A 232 2.22 -5.55 4.68
CA TYR A 232 1.86 -6.71 3.85
C TYR A 232 2.60 -6.84 2.51
N ASN A 233 3.19 -5.76 2.00
CA ASN A 233 3.95 -5.82 0.75
C ASN A 233 5.40 -6.34 0.93
N TRP A 234 5.79 -6.69 2.16
CA TRP A 234 7.12 -7.23 2.46
C TRP A 234 7.02 -8.34 3.50
N PRO A 235 7.44 -9.59 3.19
CA PRO A 235 7.41 -10.71 4.13
C PRO A 235 8.60 -10.64 5.09
N GLY A 236 8.60 -9.62 5.95
CA GLY A 236 9.65 -9.34 6.92
C GLY A 236 9.45 -7.98 7.58
N THR A 237 10.43 -7.55 8.37
CA THR A 237 10.39 -6.21 8.97
C THR A 237 10.79 -5.12 7.99
N ILE A 238 10.14 -3.97 8.13
CA ILE A 238 10.50 -2.74 7.43
C ILE A 238 11.06 -1.70 8.40
N ARG A 239 11.64 -0.62 7.85
CA ARG A 239 12.34 0.44 8.59
C ARG A 239 11.46 1.27 9.54
N ILE A 240 10.19 1.44 9.19
CA ILE A 240 9.21 2.27 9.90
C ILE A 240 7.94 1.46 10.18
N PRO A 241 7.09 1.85 11.14
CA PRO A 241 5.82 1.18 11.37
C PRO A 241 4.97 1.06 10.10
N ALA A 242 4.24 -0.04 9.96
CA ALA A 242 3.44 -0.32 8.76
C ALA A 242 2.47 0.80 8.39
N VAL A 243 1.80 1.41 9.36
CA VAL A 243 0.88 2.54 9.13
C VAL A 243 1.55 3.74 8.47
N CYS A 244 2.80 4.05 8.82
CA CYS A 244 3.55 5.15 8.21
C CYS A 244 3.93 4.78 6.78
N GLN A 245 4.37 3.54 6.55
CA GLN A 245 4.69 3.05 5.21
C GLN A 245 3.44 2.99 4.30
N TYR A 246 2.27 2.67 4.86
CA TYR A 246 1.00 2.70 4.14
C TYR A 246 0.60 4.13 3.79
N ALA A 247 0.70 5.08 4.73
CA ALA A 247 0.43 6.49 4.47
C ALA A 247 1.36 7.03 3.36
N PHE A 248 2.66 6.73 3.43
CA PHE A 248 3.61 7.05 2.37
C PHE A 248 3.16 6.51 1.00
N LYS A 249 2.77 5.23 0.93
CA LYS A 249 2.35 4.59 -0.33
C LYS A 249 1.09 5.23 -0.90
N LEU A 250 0.12 5.57 -0.06
CA LEU A 250 -1.10 6.25 -0.48
C LEU A 250 -0.80 7.67 -0.98
N ALA A 251 -0.08 8.48 -0.19
CA ALA A 251 0.33 9.83 -0.60
C ALA A 251 1.12 9.79 -1.92
N PHE A 252 2.05 8.86 -2.06
CA PHE A 252 2.81 8.67 -3.28
C PHE A 252 1.92 8.33 -4.49
N LEU A 253 1.00 7.37 -4.36
CA LEU A 253 0.10 6.99 -5.46
C LEU A 253 -0.75 8.17 -5.91
N VAL A 254 -1.34 8.89 -4.96
CA VAL A 254 -2.20 10.03 -5.26
C VAL A 254 -1.39 11.13 -5.92
N SER A 255 -0.28 11.57 -5.30
CA SER A 255 0.56 12.66 -5.79
C SER A 255 1.26 12.38 -7.11
N GLN A 256 1.50 11.11 -7.47
CA GLN A 256 2.23 10.73 -8.68
C GLN A 256 1.35 10.23 -9.82
N SER A 257 0.17 9.68 -9.54
CA SER A 257 -0.64 8.99 -10.55
C SER A 257 -2.09 9.47 -10.62
N LEU A 258 -2.75 9.68 -9.49
CA LEU A 258 -4.18 10.03 -9.49
C LEU A 258 -4.40 11.54 -9.67
N HIS A 259 -3.61 12.33 -8.94
CA HIS A 259 -3.70 13.80 -8.83
C HIS A 259 -5.09 14.31 -8.44
N GLU A 260 -5.87 13.44 -7.82
CA GLU A 260 -7.22 13.68 -7.34
C GLU A 260 -7.55 12.64 -6.27
N ASP A 261 -8.56 12.93 -5.43
CA ASP A 261 -9.01 12.02 -4.37
C ASP A 261 -9.63 10.74 -4.95
N PHE A 262 -9.47 9.63 -4.24
CA PHE A 262 -10.03 8.34 -4.62
C PHE A 262 -11.45 8.18 -4.05
N ASP A 263 -12.26 7.29 -4.63
CA ASP A 263 -13.62 7.06 -4.14
C ASP A 263 -13.60 6.52 -2.70
N TYR A 264 -14.50 7.05 -1.87
CA TYR A 264 -14.63 6.71 -0.45
C TYR A 264 -14.76 5.20 -0.22
N SER A 265 -15.35 4.44 -1.15
CA SER A 265 -15.57 3.00 -1.02
C SER A 265 -14.29 2.15 -1.00
N LEU A 266 -13.12 2.75 -1.29
CA LEU A 266 -11.81 2.07 -1.21
C LEU A 266 -11.08 2.32 0.11
N ALA A 267 -11.63 3.16 0.99
CA ALA A 267 -10.94 3.67 2.17
C ALA A 267 -10.53 2.60 3.20
N ASP A 268 -11.34 1.55 3.31
CA ASP A 268 -11.13 0.41 4.19
C ASP A 268 -10.26 -0.69 3.57
N LYS A 269 -9.70 -0.44 2.38
CA LYS A 269 -8.88 -1.37 1.61
C LYS A 269 -7.48 -0.81 1.39
N LEU A 270 -6.50 -1.70 1.33
CA LEU A 270 -5.11 -1.35 0.96
C LEU A 270 -4.94 -1.31 -0.57
N PHE A 271 -5.86 -0.67 -1.29
CA PHE A 271 -5.93 -0.64 -2.78
C PHE A 271 -4.66 -0.04 -3.44
N TYR A 272 -3.91 0.74 -2.68
CA TYR A 272 -2.71 1.48 -3.06
C TYR A 272 -1.39 0.68 -2.95
N LEU A 273 -1.46 -0.62 -2.63
CA LEU A 273 -0.29 -1.51 -2.61
C LEU A 273 0.20 -2.00 -3.97
#